data_AF-A0A0V8QI98-F1
#
_entry.id   AF-A0A0V8QI98-F1
#
_cell.length_a   1.000
_cell.length_b   1.000
_cell.length_c   1.000
_cell.angle_alpha   90.00
_cell.angle_beta   90.00
_cell.angle_gamma   90.00
#
_symmetry.space_group_name_H-M   'P 1'
#
loop_
_entity.id
_entity.type
_entity.pdbx_description
1 polymer ?
#
loop_
_entity_poly.entity_id
_entity_poly.type
_entity_poly.pdbx_seq_one_letter_code
_entity_poly.pdbx_strand_id
1 'polypeptide(L)' 'MKGSDIKKYLDDNGIKQTFVSEKTGIPAPILSMILNNNRKIEANEYMKICDAIGVPLDYFRPCSSKKKGA' A
#
# COMPACT_ATOMS: atom_id res chain seq x y z
N MET A 1 9.85 2.39 -2.33
CA MET A 1 8.60 1.76 -1.88
C MET A 1 8.27 0.65 -2.84
N LYS A 2 7.97 -0.57 -2.35
CA LYS A 2 7.63 -1.71 -3.20
C LYS A 2 6.17 -2.10 -2.95
N GLY A 3 5.40 -2.35 -4.00
CA GLY A 3 4.00 -2.75 -3.87
C GLY A 3 3.84 -4.11 -3.17
N SER A 4 4.88 -4.96 -3.21
CA SER A 4 4.93 -6.22 -2.47
C SER A 4 4.84 -6.04 -0.94
N ASP A 5 5.34 -4.93 -0.40
CA ASP A 5 5.27 -4.66 1.04
C ASP A 5 3.82 -4.38 1.46
N ILE A 6 3.09 -3.64 0.63
CA ILE A 6 1.65 -3.39 0.81
C ILE A 6 0.88 -4.71 0.70
N LYS A 7 1.20 -5.54 -0.29
CA LYS A 7 0.53 -6.84 -0.50
C LYS A 7 0.65 -7.71 0.75
N LYS A 8 1.87 -7.83 1.29
CA LYS A 8 2.13 -8.60 2.50
C LYS A 8 1.36 -8.06 3.70
N TYR A 9 1.27 -6.73 3.85
CA TYR A 9 0.47 -6.11 4.90
C TYR A 9 -1.01 -6.44 4.77
N LEU A 10 -1.56 -6.44 3.55
CA LEU A 10 -2.95 -6.81 3.31
C LEU A 10 -3.22 -8.27 3.71
N ASP A 11 -2.36 -9.20 3.30
CA ASP A 11 -2.46 -10.62 3.67
C ASP A 11 -2.35 -10.82 5.20
N ASP A 12 -1.38 -10.17 5.86
CA ASP A 12 -1.14 -10.29 7.31
C ASP A 12 -2.30 -9.74 8.17
N ASN A 13 -2.95 -8.67 7.69
CA ASN A 13 -4.10 -8.04 8.37
C ASN A 13 -5.45 -8.59 7.89
N GLY A 14 -5.48 -9.57 6.99
CA GLY A 14 -6.72 -10.12 6.43
C GLY A 14 -7.54 -9.11 5.60
N ILE A 15 -6.89 -8.07 5.07
CA ILE A 15 -7.54 -7.02 4.28
C ILE A 15 -7.67 -7.50 2.83
N LYS A 16 -8.91 -7.56 2.35
CA LYS A 16 -9.17 -7.95 0.96
C LYS A 16 -8.73 -6.85 -0.01
N GLN A 17 -8.14 -7.25 -1.13
CA GLN A 17 -7.79 -6.32 -2.21
C GLN A 17 -9.02 -5.58 -2.78
N THR A 18 -10.18 -6.24 -2.81
CA THR A 18 -11.46 -5.65 -3.22
C THR A 18 -11.85 -4.48 -2.32
N PHE A 19 -11.68 -4.61 -1.00
CA PHE A 19 -11.96 -3.54 -0.04
C PHE A 19 -11.10 -2.30 -0.32
N VAL A 20 -9.80 -2.49 -0.59
CA VAL A 20 -8.91 -1.38 -0.96
C VAL A 20 -9.31 -0.78 -2.30
N SER A 21 -9.68 -1.60 -3.28
CA SER A 21 -10.14 -1.15 -4.60
C SER A 21 -11.36 -0.25 -4.50
N GLU A 22 -12.38 -0.68 -3.74
CA GLU A 22 -13.61 0.09 -3.52
C GLU A 22 -13.34 1.40 -2.78
N LYS A 23 -12.50 1.36 -1.74
CA LYS A 23 -12.21 2.53 -0.91
C LYS A 23 -11.32 3.57 -1.60
N THR A 24 -10.42 3.13 -2.48
CA THR A 24 -9.51 4.02 -3.21
C THR A 24 -10.05 4.47 -4.57
N GLY A 25 -11.06 3.77 -5.10
CA GLY A 25 -11.52 3.91 -6.48
C GLY A 25 -10.52 3.37 -7.51
N ILE A 26 -9.43 2.72 -7.08
CA ILE A 26 -8.44 2.11 -7.97
C ILE A 26 -8.97 0.75 -8.40
N PRO A 27 -9.05 0.43 -9.69
CA PRO A 27 -9.51 -0.88 -10.14
C PRO A 27 -8.64 -2.02 -9.60
N ALA A 28 -9.27 -3.12 -9.16
CA ALA A 28 -8.58 -4.34 -8.71
C ALA A 28 -7.43 -4.83 -9.63
N PRO A 29 -7.55 -4.85 -10.98
CA PRO A 29 -6.43 -5.24 -11.83
C PRO A 29 -5.24 -4.27 -11.74
N ILE A 30 -5.50 -2.97 -11.59
CA ILE A 30 -4.44 -1.96 -11.39
C ILE A 30 -3.76 -2.18 -10.05
N LEU A 31 -4.54 -2.34 -8.98
CA LEU A 31 -4.01 -2.71 -7.65
C LEU A 31 -3.18 -3.98 -7.73
N SER A 32 -3.58 -5.00 -8.48
CA SER A 32 -2.82 -6.25 -8.61
C SER A 32 -1.46 -6.01 -9.28
N MET A 33 -1.41 -5.22 -10.36
CA MET A 33 -0.15 -4.85 -11.00
C MET A 33 0.76 -4.07 -10.06
N ILE A 34 0.19 -3.15 -9.28
CA ILE A 34 0.87 -2.39 -8.24
C ILE A 34 1.47 -3.33 -7.18
N LEU A 35 0.65 -4.20 -6.59
CA LEU A 35 1.02 -5.10 -5.49
C LEU A 35 2.06 -6.16 -5.91
N ASN A 36 2.07 -6.55 -7.18
CA ASN A 36 3.05 -7.47 -7.74
C ASN A 36 4.32 -6.77 -8.29
N ASN A 37 4.48 -5.46 -8.10
CA ASN A 37 5.57 -4.64 -8.65
C ASN A 37 5.67 -4.66 -10.20
N ASN A 38 4.61 -5.04 -10.90
CA ASN A 38 4.54 -4.97 -12.36
C ASN A 38 4.32 -3.53 -12.86
N ARG A 39 3.94 -2.63 -11.96
CA ARG A 39 3.71 -1.21 -12.24
C ARG A 39 4.27 -0.35 -11.10
N LYS A 40 4.76 0.85 -11.45
CA LYS A 40 5.09 1.90 -10.47
C LYS A 40 3.82 2.47 -9.85
N ILE A 41 3.82 2.58 -8.52
CA ILE A 41 2.76 3.26 -7.77
C ILE A 41 2.97 4.77 -7.89
N GLU A 42 1.92 5.49 -8.26
CA GLU A 42 1.92 6.95 -8.18
C GLU A 42 1.70 7.45 -6.76
N ALA A 43 2.19 8.66 -6.45
CA ALA A 43 2.06 9.25 -5.12
C ALA A 43 0.60 9.36 -4.67
N ASN A 44 -0.32 9.74 -5.57
CA ASN A 44 -1.75 9.85 -5.28
C ASN A 44 -2.38 8.47 -5.00
N GLU A 45 -2.01 7.45 -5.78
CA GLU A 45 -2.47 6.07 -5.56
C GLU A 45 -2.01 5.56 -4.19
N TYR A 46 -0.73 5.80 -3.86
CA TYR A 46 -0.17 5.41 -2.57
C TYR A 46 -0.88 6.09 -1.39
N MET A 47 -1.13 7.39 -1.50
CA MET A 47 -1.83 8.14 -0.45
C MET A 47 -3.21 7.55 -0.17
N LYS A 48 -3.98 7.28 -1.23
CA LYS A 48 -5.30 6.66 -1.11
C LYS A 48 -5.22 5.26 -0.49
N ILE A 49 -4.25 4.44 -0.92
CA ILE A 49 -4.07 3.09 -0.36
C ILE A 49 -3.76 3.16 1.14
N CYS A 50 -2.85 4.04 1.54
CA CYS A 50 -2.48 4.22 2.95
C CYS A 50 -3.67 4.69 3.80
N ASP A 51 -4.45 5.64 3.29
CA ASP A 51 -5.68 6.12 3.92
C ASP A 51 -6.71 4.99 4.06
N ALA A 52 -6.92 4.21 2.98
CA ALA A 52 -7.86 3.10 2.97
C ALA A 52 -7.56 2.02 4.01
N ILE A 53 -6.28 1.75 4.28
CA ILE A 53 -5.81 0.75 5.26
C ILE A 53 -5.41 1.36 6.61
N GLY A 54 -5.51 2.69 6.77
CA GLY A 54 -5.28 3.40 8.03
C GLY A 54 -3.83 3.46 8.49
N VAL A 55 -2.86 3.48 7.57
CA VAL A 55 -1.42 3.56 7.91
C VAL A 55 -0.82 4.90 7.47
N PRO A 56 0.23 5.40 8.14
CA PRO A 56 0.91 6.62 7.71
C PRO A 56 1.68 6.42 6.40
N LEU A 57 1.85 7.48 5.61
CA LEU A 57 2.58 7.44 4.33
C LEU A 57 4.05 7.03 4.48
N ASP A 58 4.63 7.16 5.67
CA ASP A 58 6.00 6.70 5.96
C ASP A 58 6.10 5.18 6.22
N TYR A 59 4.97 4.48 6.38
CA TYR A 59 4.95 3.09 6.84
C TYR A 59 5.74 2.14 5.91
N PHE A 60 5.59 2.31 4.59
CA PHE A 60 6.28 1.49 3.58
C PHE A 60 7.51 2.18 2.97
N ARG A 61 7.99 3.28 3.57
CA ARG A 61 9.22 3.93 3.09
C ARG A 61 10.40 3.01 3.41
N PRO A 62 11.30 2.74 2.43
CA PRO A 62 12.53 2.02 2.71
C PRO A 62 13.32 2.86 3.71
N CYS A 63 13.50 2.32 4.92
CA CYS A 63 14.13 3.00 6.02
C CYS A 63 15.58 3.37 5.64
N SER A 64 15.86 4.66 5.44
CA SER A 64 17.22 5.22 5.49
C SER A 64 17.54 5.85 6.85
N SER A 65 16.63 5.81 7.83
CA SER A 65 16.94 6.15 9.22
C SER A 65 15.90 5.58 10.18
N LYS A 66 16.32 4.64 11.03
CA LYS A 66 15.56 4.26 12.22
C LYS A 66 15.39 5.50 13.10
N LYS A 67 14.15 5.87 13.42
CA LYS A 67 13.87 6.47 14.72
C LYS A 67 12.71 5.73 15.36
N LYS A 68 13.09 4.78 16.22
CA LYS A 68 12.25 4.33 17.33
C LYS A 68 11.80 5.57 18.09
N GLY A 69 10.51 5.63 18.42
CA GLY A 69 10.02 6.58 19.41
C GLY A 69 10.81 6.43 20.70
N ALA A 70 11.10 7.58 21.30
CA ALA A 70 11.42 7.74 22.71
C ALA A 70 10.34 8.65 23.29
#